data_AF-A0A938BR68-F1
#
_entry.id   AF-A0A938BR68-F1
#
_cell.length_a   1.000
_cell.length_b   1.000
_cell.length_c   1.000
_cell.angle_alpha   90.00
_cell.angle_beta   90.00
_cell.angle_gamma   90.00
#
_symmetry.space_group_name_H-M   'P 1'
#
loop_
_entity.id
_entity.type
_entity.pdbx_description
1 polymer ?
#
loop_
_entity_poly.entity_id
_entity_poly.type
_entity_poly.pdbx_seq_one_letter_code
_entity_poly.pdbx_strand_id
1 'polypeptide(L)'
;GYDSYGVNMMEDPGVGQVKAVLANRTTCVLGINIYPNFDNIEQYDTVYTVRTKYGRSRGGHALCIVGYDDNKMTADGPGAFRLVNSWGEGWGNKGYCWMSYYAVKNAKAGLSQGWVYVTFDRYKYSPTALGRVKLTHPGRDRITITFGAGSPGNPLAYYTFRRFWALDGQITDRPFPNHNLVFDLTNGAEYFDQTDTAFFSCLDRKKDKKTGTIDFFSVEYGSRYGYSSQTVKIPDYGIAAYSKIVLPFTFGTQGRPVDGSVAASRASYRNGTAHVAFNLAARGTVQAAFFDDLGRTVARATTQGHTGPNELSARLPGSTGVYFYRLVSGATTMTGKLAAIR
;
A
#
# COMPACT_ATOMS: atom_id res chain seq x y z
N GLY A 1 -5.03 -3.17 5.34
CA GLY A 1 -6.31 -2.44 5.16
C GLY A 1 -6.04 -0.95 5.21
N TYR A 2 -6.90 -0.12 4.63
CA TYR A 2 -6.82 1.33 4.85
C TYR A 2 -7.26 1.59 6.29
N ASP A 3 -6.34 2.06 7.15
CA ASP A 3 -6.65 2.43 8.54
C ASP A 3 -7.28 3.82 8.55
N SER A 4 -8.38 3.98 7.81
CA SER A 4 -9.16 5.20 7.74
C SER A 4 -10.60 4.89 7.38
N TYR A 5 -11.54 5.64 7.98
CA TYR A 5 -12.95 5.59 7.61
C TYR A 5 -13.57 6.98 7.64
N GLY A 6 -14.66 7.14 6.88
CA GLY A 6 -15.47 8.35 6.90
C GLY A 6 -16.56 8.26 7.96
N VAL A 7 -16.76 9.35 8.69
CA VAL A 7 -17.88 9.58 9.60
C VAL A 7 -18.82 10.56 8.92
N ASN A 8 -20.08 10.17 8.75
CA ASN A 8 -21.13 11.07 8.29
C ASN A 8 -21.49 12.02 9.42
N MET A 9 -21.26 13.31 9.21
CA MET A 9 -21.48 14.37 10.19
C MET A 9 -22.83 15.06 10.01
N MET A 10 -23.66 14.70 9.05
CA MET A 10 -24.92 15.43 8.80
C MET A 10 -25.96 15.24 9.91
N GLU A 11 -25.75 14.26 10.81
CA GLU A 11 -26.61 13.93 11.94
C GLU A 11 -25.82 13.90 13.26
N ASP A 12 -26.51 14.10 14.39
CA ASP A 12 -25.89 14.14 15.72
C ASP A 12 -25.05 12.91 16.11
N PRO A 13 -25.41 11.67 15.73
CA PRO A 13 -24.56 10.51 15.99
C PRO A 13 -23.14 10.64 15.44
N GLY A 14 -22.95 11.33 14.29
CA GLY A 14 -21.64 11.57 13.70
C GLY A 14 -20.76 12.48 14.57
N VAL A 15 -21.35 13.53 15.14
CA VAL A 15 -20.68 14.40 16.12
C VAL A 15 -20.22 13.58 17.33
N GLY A 16 -21.08 12.71 17.86
CA GLY A 16 -20.74 11.79 18.95
C GLY A 16 -19.57 10.85 18.60
N GLN A 17 -19.56 10.29 17.40
CA GLN A 17 -18.47 9.43 16.93
C GLN A 17 -17.14 10.17 16.86
N VAL A 18 -17.09 11.38 16.28
CA VAL A 18 -15.85 12.17 16.22
C VAL A 18 -15.34 12.52 17.62
N LYS A 19 -16.24 12.87 18.56
CA LYS A 19 -15.85 13.09 19.96
C LYS A 19 -15.22 11.86 20.60
N ALA A 20 -15.79 10.68 20.38
CA ALA A 20 -15.23 9.42 20.89
C ALA A 20 -13.83 9.13 20.29
N VAL A 21 -13.63 9.43 19.01
CA VAL A 21 -12.31 9.31 18.36
C VAL A 21 -11.29 10.25 19.00
N LEU A 22 -11.66 11.52 19.23
CA LEU A 22 -10.80 12.50 19.91
C LEU A 22 -10.49 12.10 21.36
N ALA A 23 -11.47 11.57 22.09
CA ALA A 23 -11.28 11.06 23.45
C ALA A 23 -10.29 9.89 23.50
N ASN A 24 -10.24 9.09 22.43
CA ASN A 24 -9.25 8.02 22.22
C ASN A 24 -7.91 8.53 21.66
N ARG A 25 -7.62 9.84 21.77
CA ARG A 25 -6.36 10.49 21.35
C ARG A 25 -6.05 10.31 19.86
N THR A 26 -7.08 10.13 19.04
CA THR A 26 -6.97 10.09 17.57
C THR A 26 -7.56 11.36 17.00
N THR A 27 -6.86 12.02 16.08
CA THR A 27 -7.35 13.21 15.37
C THR A 27 -8.09 12.85 14.09
N CYS A 28 -8.90 13.77 13.59
CA CYS A 28 -9.65 13.57 12.35
C CYS A 28 -9.37 14.70 11.35
N VAL A 29 -9.62 14.45 10.07
CA VAL A 29 -9.52 15.46 9.00
C VAL A 29 -10.92 15.85 8.54
N LEU A 30 -11.17 17.15 8.46
CA LEU A 30 -12.40 17.73 7.93
C LEU A 30 -12.10 18.49 6.64
N GLY A 31 -12.82 18.16 5.56
CA GLY A 31 -12.84 18.95 4.35
C GLY A 31 -13.83 20.11 4.47
N ILE A 32 -13.37 21.33 4.19
CA ILE A 32 -14.19 22.54 4.22
C ILE A 32 -14.09 23.32 2.91
N ASN A 33 -15.05 24.20 2.66
CA ASN A 33 -14.89 25.26 1.66
C ASN A 33 -14.52 26.57 2.35
N ILE A 34 -13.58 27.29 1.74
CA ILE A 34 -13.11 28.58 2.24
C ILE A 34 -13.97 29.70 1.66
N TYR A 35 -14.47 30.56 2.54
CA TYR A 35 -15.15 31.81 2.20
C TYR A 35 -14.39 32.99 2.81
N PRO A 36 -14.60 34.23 2.35
CA PRO A 36 -13.92 35.43 2.85
C PRO A 36 -13.89 35.62 4.38
N ASN A 37 -14.90 35.15 5.10
CA ASN A 37 -14.91 35.20 6.58
C ASN A 37 -13.88 34.27 7.22
N PHE A 38 -13.43 33.23 6.52
CA PHE A 38 -12.34 32.36 6.97
C PHE A 38 -10.97 33.03 6.78
N ASP A 39 -10.78 33.79 5.69
CA ASP A 39 -9.53 34.53 5.49
C ASP A 39 -9.31 35.57 6.62
N ASN A 40 -10.39 36.12 7.18
CA ASN A 40 -10.39 37.12 8.26
C ASN A 40 -11.03 36.59 9.55
N ILE A 41 -10.77 35.34 9.92
CA ILE A 41 -11.48 34.63 10.99
C ILE A 41 -11.39 35.34 12.36
N GLU A 42 -10.36 36.14 12.57
CA GLU A 42 -10.11 36.94 13.77
C GLU A 42 -11.20 37.99 14.01
N GLN A 43 -11.87 38.46 12.95
CA GLN A 43 -13.02 39.37 13.06
C GLN A 43 -14.29 38.66 13.57
N TYR A 44 -14.27 37.33 13.67
CA TYR A 44 -15.42 36.49 13.99
C TYR A 44 -15.14 35.60 15.22
N ASP A 45 -14.44 36.11 16.23
CA ASP A 45 -14.03 35.36 17.45
C ASP A 45 -13.24 34.07 17.13
N THR A 46 -12.60 34.01 15.96
CA THR A 46 -11.93 32.80 15.46
C THR A 46 -12.88 31.59 15.30
N VAL A 47 -14.19 31.83 15.11
CA VAL A 47 -15.22 30.80 14.93
C VAL A 47 -15.81 30.85 13.53
N TYR A 48 -15.65 29.76 12.78
CA TYR A 48 -16.20 29.58 11.45
C TYR A 48 -17.65 29.06 11.53
N THR A 49 -18.59 29.88 11.07
CA THR A 49 -20.03 29.64 11.20
C THR A 49 -20.76 29.91 9.89
N VAL A 50 -21.91 29.26 9.70
CA VAL A 50 -22.81 29.52 8.57
C VAL A 50 -23.33 30.94 8.61
N ARG A 51 -23.68 31.45 9.80
CA ARG A 51 -24.27 32.77 9.98
C ARG A 51 -23.36 33.92 9.58
N THR A 52 -22.04 33.77 9.76
CA THR A 52 -21.05 34.78 9.37
C THR A 52 -20.53 34.62 7.94
N LYS A 53 -20.93 33.56 7.22
CA LYS A 53 -20.47 33.32 5.85
C LYS A 53 -21.01 34.40 4.90
N TYR A 54 -20.14 34.92 4.05
CA TYR A 54 -20.51 35.81 2.95
C TYR A 54 -19.66 35.56 1.70
N GLY A 55 -20.03 36.17 0.58
CA GLY A 55 -19.27 36.10 -0.66
C GLY A 55 -19.30 34.72 -1.33
N ARG A 56 -18.36 34.52 -2.27
CA ARG A 56 -18.20 33.28 -3.02
C ARG A 56 -17.12 32.40 -2.40
N SER A 57 -17.25 31.09 -2.57
CA SER A 57 -16.22 30.13 -2.17
C SER A 57 -14.92 30.40 -2.94
N ARG A 58 -13.79 30.41 -2.23
CA ARG A 58 -12.43 30.46 -2.78
C ARG A 58 -11.88 29.09 -3.15
N GLY A 59 -12.56 28.01 -2.77
CA GLY A 59 -12.15 26.64 -3.04
C GLY A 59 -12.22 25.74 -1.81
N GLY A 60 -11.83 24.48 -2.01
CA GLY A 60 -11.75 23.48 -0.95
C GLY A 60 -10.45 23.58 -0.16
N HIS A 61 -10.52 23.26 1.14
CA HIS A 61 -9.40 23.14 2.06
C HIS A 61 -9.64 21.97 3.02
N ALA A 62 -8.61 21.52 3.73
CA ALA A 62 -8.71 20.47 4.73
C ALA A 62 -8.01 20.89 6.02
N LEU A 63 -8.67 20.65 7.16
CA LEU A 63 -8.15 20.97 8.49
C LEU A 63 -8.19 19.75 9.40
N CYS A 64 -7.35 19.77 10.45
CA CYS A 64 -7.31 18.74 11.47
C CYS A 64 -8.22 19.11 12.65
N ILE A 65 -9.17 18.24 13.00
CA ILE A 65 -9.95 18.34 14.24
C ILE A 65 -9.09 17.80 15.38
N VAL A 66 -8.87 18.63 16.41
CA VAL A 66 -8.01 18.32 17.56
C VAL A 66 -8.73 18.45 18.91
N GLY A 67 -10.00 18.83 18.90
CA GLY A 67 -10.78 18.97 20.11
C GLY A 67 -12.20 19.41 19.83
N TYR A 68 -12.97 19.56 20.89
CA TYR A 68 -14.34 20.03 20.83
C TYR A 68 -14.73 20.70 22.14
N ASP A 69 -15.76 21.52 22.10
CA ASP A 69 -16.37 22.13 23.27
C ASP A 69 -17.87 22.27 23.02
N ASP A 70 -18.66 21.54 23.80
CA ASP A 70 -20.13 21.52 23.75
C ASP A 70 -20.75 22.85 24.21
N ASN A 71 -20.03 23.62 25.02
CA ASN A 71 -20.49 24.87 25.60
C ASN A 71 -19.96 26.09 24.85
N LYS A 72 -19.15 25.90 23.80
CA LYS A 72 -18.65 27.02 22.98
C LYS A 72 -19.84 27.70 22.31
N MET A 73 -20.16 28.92 22.74
CA MET A 73 -21.17 29.73 22.10
C MET A 73 -20.68 30.20 20.74
N THR A 74 -21.46 29.93 19.68
CA THR A 74 -21.17 30.37 18.31
C THR A 74 -22.36 31.13 17.75
N ALA A 75 -22.16 31.82 16.62
CA ALA A 75 -23.25 32.47 15.92
C ALA A 75 -24.33 31.51 15.39
N ASP A 76 -24.02 30.21 15.26
CA ASP A 76 -24.98 29.16 14.84
C ASP A 76 -25.62 28.41 16.02
N GLY A 77 -25.32 28.79 17.27
CA GLY A 77 -25.74 28.07 18.47
C GLY A 77 -24.56 27.44 19.25
N PRO A 78 -24.85 26.68 20.32
CA PRO A 78 -23.82 26.06 21.15
C PRO A 78 -23.12 24.90 20.44
N GLY A 79 -21.84 24.71 20.76
CA GLY A 79 -21.06 23.55 20.36
C GLY A 79 -20.18 23.79 19.13
N ALA A 80 -18.89 23.47 19.25
CA ALA A 80 -17.93 23.60 18.16
C ALA A 80 -16.81 22.56 18.22
N PHE A 81 -16.22 22.29 17.06
CA PHE A 81 -14.95 21.57 16.93
C PHE A 81 -13.79 22.56 16.88
N ARG A 82 -12.68 22.22 17.56
CA ARG A 82 -11.42 22.96 17.46
C ARG A 82 -10.61 22.39 16.31
N LEU A 83 -10.20 23.27 15.41
CA LEU A 83 -9.45 22.93 14.21
C LEU A 83 -8.04 23.53 14.27
N VAL A 84 -7.08 22.82 13.69
CA VAL A 84 -5.73 23.34 13.38
C VAL A 84 -5.64 23.59 11.89
N ASN A 85 -5.17 24.77 11.54
CA ASN A 85 -4.92 25.18 10.17
C ASN A 85 -3.42 25.09 9.84
N SER A 86 -3.08 25.12 8.56
CA SER A 86 -1.72 25.03 8.02
C SER A 86 -1.23 26.34 7.40
N TRP A 87 -1.71 27.49 7.90
CA TRP A 87 -1.36 28.84 7.42
C TRP A 87 -0.43 29.61 8.37
N GLY A 88 0.19 28.90 9.31
CA GLY A 88 1.10 29.47 10.30
C GLY A 88 0.40 30.01 11.54
N GLU A 89 1.18 30.30 12.57
CA GLU A 89 0.67 30.73 13.88
C GLU A 89 0.09 32.15 13.85
N GLY A 90 0.45 32.97 12.85
CA GLY A 90 -0.05 34.34 12.70
C GLY A 90 -1.52 34.43 12.26
N TRP A 91 -2.15 33.31 11.88
CA TRP A 91 -3.55 33.26 11.46
C TRP A 91 -4.44 32.65 12.55
N GLY A 92 -5.65 33.17 12.70
CA GLY A 92 -6.63 32.74 13.69
C GLY A 92 -6.12 32.91 15.12
N ASN A 93 -6.46 31.96 15.99
CA ASN A 93 -5.95 31.91 17.35
C ASN A 93 -4.69 31.03 17.39
N LYS A 94 -3.53 31.61 17.06
CA LYS A 94 -2.23 30.89 17.01
C LYS A 94 -2.23 29.68 16.07
N GLY A 95 -2.84 29.82 14.89
CA GLY A 95 -3.02 28.75 13.91
C GLY A 95 -4.28 27.88 14.12
N TYR A 96 -5.07 28.16 15.16
CA TYR A 96 -6.30 27.44 15.47
C TYR A 96 -7.55 28.27 15.14
N CYS A 97 -8.64 27.58 14.86
CA CYS A 97 -9.98 28.16 14.86
C CYS A 97 -10.99 27.18 15.44
N TRP A 98 -12.22 27.63 15.60
CA TRP A 98 -13.37 26.79 15.90
C TRP A 98 -14.28 26.71 14.68
N MET A 99 -15.02 25.61 14.54
CA MET A 99 -16.11 25.51 13.57
C MET A 99 -17.34 24.97 14.28
N SER A 100 -18.47 25.66 14.15
CA SER A 100 -19.71 25.28 14.85
C SER A 100 -20.16 23.88 14.42
N TYR A 101 -20.78 23.11 15.32
CA TYR A 101 -21.36 21.83 14.93
C TYR A 101 -22.38 22.00 13.82
N TYR A 102 -23.23 23.03 13.90
CA TYR A 102 -24.20 23.34 12.86
C TYR A 102 -23.55 23.50 11.47
N ALA A 103 -22.43 24.21 11.37
CA ALA A 103 -21.72 24.38 10.11
C ALA A 103 -21.15 23.07 9.57
N VAL A 104 -20.68 22.17 10.45
CA VAL A 104 -20.18 20.85 10.03
C VAL A 104 -21.32 19.93 9.56
N LYS A 105 -22.46 19.95 10.27
CA LYS A 105 -23.65 19.13 9.94
C LYS A 105 -24.38 19.62 8.69
N ASN A 106 -24.49 20.93 8.50
CA ASN A 106 -25.27 21.52 7.41
C ASN A 106 -24.49 21.56 6.09
N ALA A 107 -24.36 20.41 5.43
CA ALA A 107 -23.67 20.29 4.15
C ALA A 107 -24.27 21.21 3.06
N LYS A 108 -25.58 21.49 3.12
CA LYS A 108 -26.26 22.41 2.19
C LYS A 108 -25.82 23.86 2.37
N ALA A 109 -25.37 24.24 3.56
CA ALA A 109 -24.75 25.55 3.78
C ALA A 109 -23.37 25.66 3.13
N GLY A 110 -22.75 24.56 2.71
CA GLY A 110 -21.57 24.56 1.85
C GLY A 110 -20.26 24.93 2.53
N LEU A 111 -20.19 25.08 3.86
CA LEU A 111 -18.92 25.24 4.58
C LEU A 111 -18.21 23.88 4.77
N SER A 112 -18.99 22.81 4.93
CA SER A 112 -18.54 21.43 5.11
C SER A 112 -19.22 20.55 4.07
N GLN A 113 -18.59 19.43 3.69
CA GLN A 113 -19.22 18.41 2.86
C GLN A 113 -20.05 17.38 3.67
N GLY A 114 -20.08 17.53 5.00
CA GLY A 114 -20.81 16.63 5.90
C GLY A 114 -20.08 15.33 6.21
N TRP A 115 -18.78 15.25 5.93
CA TRP A 115 -17.96 14.06 6.21
C TRP A 115 -16.66 14.44 6.89
N VAL A 116 -16.28 13.64 7.89
CA VAL A 116 -14.99 13.70 8.58
C VAL A 116 -14.26 12.39 8.34
N TYR A 117 -12.98 12.46 8.02
CA TYR A 117 -12.15 11.28 7.80
C TYR A 117 -11.28 11.03 9.03
N VAL A 118 -11.49 9.88 9.66
CA VAL A 118 -10.62 9.40 10.74
C VAL A 118 -9.43 8.74 10.09
N THR A 119 -8.23 9.15 10.48
CA THR A 119 -6.97 8.57 10.01
C THR A 119 -6.19 8.10 11.22
N PHE A 120 -5.83 6.82 11.25
CA PHE A 120 -5.04 6.27 12.33
C PHE A 120 -3.56 6.42 12.02
N ASP A 121 -2.81 6.99 12.97
CA ASP A 121 -1.36 6.96 12.90
C ASP A 121 -0.87 5.52 13.10
N ARG A 122 0.15 5.14 12.34
CA ARG A 122 0.89 3.91 12.56
C ARG A 122 2.09 4.26 13.44
N TYR A 123 1.86 4.29 14.75
CA TYR A 123 2.89 4.60 15.73
C TYR A 123 4.01 3.53 15.72
N LYS A 124 5.28 3.97 15.70
CA LYS A 124 6.48 3.10 15.58
C LYS A 124 6.44 2.15 14.39
N TYR A 125 5.84 2.61 13.30
CA TYR A 125 5.73 1.84 12.08
C TYR A 125 7.02 1.83 11.26
N SER A 126 7.37 0.66 10.76
CA SER A 126 8.39 0.46 9.74
C SER A 126 7.76 -0.29 8.57
N PRO A 127 7.84 0.25 7.34
CA PRO A 127 7.33 -0.45 6.16
C PRO A 127 7.97 -1.84 6.03
N THR A 128 7.16 -2.87 5.76
CA THR A 128 7.66 -4.23 5.51
C THR A 128 8.04 -4.44 4.05
N ALA A 129 7.46 -3.63 3.16
CA ALA A 129 7.78 -3.61 1.74
C ALA A 129 7.90 -2.17 1.21
N LEU A 130 8.92 -1.91 0.40
CA LEU A 130 9.19 -0.61 -0.22
C LEU A 130 9.35 -0.76 -1.74
N GLY A 131 8.58 0.02 -2.48
CA GLY A 131 8.74 0.23 -3.91
C GLY A 131 9.56 1.49 -4.17
N ARG A 132 10.51 1.45 -5.09
CA ARG A 132 11.23 2.66 -5.53
C ARG A 132 11.17 2.79 -7.03
N VAL A 133 11.03 4.02 -7.50
CA VAL A 133 11.00 4.31 -8.94
C VAL A 133 11.67 5.64 -9.25
N LYS A 134 12.40 5.70 -10.37
CA LYS A 134 12.83 6.95 -11.00
C LYS A 134 12.10 7.11 -12.33
N LEU A 135 11.44 8.26 -12.49
CA LEU A 135 10.64 8.58 -13.67
C LEU A 135 11.11 9.90 -14.27
N THR A 136 11.02 10.00 -15.60
CA THR A 136 10.95 11.28 -16.30
C THR A 136 9.57 11.43 -16.91
N HIS A 137 8.97 12.60 -16.74
CA HIS A 137 7.82 13.07 -17.52
C HIS A 137 7.68 14.56 -17.24
N PRO A 138 7.46 15.43 -18.23
CA PRO A 138 7.25 16.86 -17.99
C PRO A 138 5.93 17.14 -17.26
N GLY A 139 4.99 16.18 -17.27
CA GLY A 139 3.71 16.30 -16.59
C GLY A 139 3.35 15.16 -15.66
N ARG A 140 3.85 15.21 -14.42
CA ARG A 140 3.75 14.12 -13.44
C ARG A 140 2.34 13.82 -12.96
N ASP A 141 1.45 14.80 -12.96
CA ASP A 141 0.10 14.67 -12.39
C ASP A 141 -0.87 14.03 -13.40
N ARG A 142 -0.40 13.74 -14.61
CA ARG A 142 -1.10 13.01 -15.67
C ARG A 142 -0.72 11.52 -15.71
N ILE A 143 0.34 11.14 -14.99
CA ILE A 143 0.86 9.79 -14.99
C ILE A 143 0.25 9.02 -13.83
N THR A 144 -0.57 8.02 -14.16
CA THR A 144 -1.00 7.00 -13.21
C THR A 144 0.18 6.07 -12.94
N ILE A 145 0.45 5.77 -11.68
CA ILE A 145 1.56 4.91 -11.25
C ILE A 145 0.99 3.66 -10.58
N THR A 146 1.46 2.47 -10.95
CA THR A 146 1.02 1.22 -10.33
C THR A 146 2.20 0.33 -10.00
N PHE A 147 2.21 -0.23 -8.79
CA PHE A 147 3.08 -1.34 -8.40
C PHE A 147 2.25 -2.61 -8.34
N GLY A 148 2.83 -3.77 -8.63
CA GLY A 148 2.13 -5.03 -8.45
C GLY A 148 3.04 -6.23 -8.20
N ALA A 149 2.47 -7.24 -7.55
CA ALA A 149 3.07 -8.54 -7.29
C ALA A 149 2.64 -9.53 -8.39
N GLY A 150 3.58 -10.28 -8.93
CA GLY A 150 3.34 -11.24 -10.00
C GLY A 150 3.54 -10.67 -11.40
N SER A 151 2.88 -11.30 -12.39
CA SER A 151 2.94 -10.87 -13.79
C SER A 151 1.92 -9.75 -14.06
N PRO A 152 2.26 -8.72 -14.87
CA PRO A 152 1.29 -7.69 -15.25
C PRO A 152 0.01 -8.20 -15.93
N GLY A 153 0.10 -9.34 -16.64
CA GLY A 153 -1.05 -9.91 -17.34
C GLY A 153 -2.04 -10.65 -16.43
N ASN A 154 -1.58 -11.08 -15.25
CA ASN A 154 -2.39 -11.73 -14.24
C ASN A 154 -1.78 -11.44 -12.84
N PRO A 155 -1.93 -10.20 -12.34
CA PRO A 155 -1.29 -9.79 -11.11
C PRO A 155 -1.97 -10.44 -9.91
N LEU A 156 -1.19 -10.88 -8.92
CA LEU A 156 -1.73 -11.36 -7.64
C LEU A 156 -2.34 -10.20 -6.86
N ALA A 157 -1.68 -9.05 -6.89
CA ALA A 157 -2.19 -7.78 -6.39
C ALA A 157 -1.51 -6.61 -7.09
N TYR A 158 -2.18 -5.46 -7.07
CA TYR A 158 -1.61 -4.21 -7.55
C TYR A 158 -2.14 -3.02 -6.75
N TYR A 159 -1.30 -2.00 -6.63
CA TYR A 159 -1.56 -0.77 -5.90
C TYR A 159 -1.34 0.40 -6.84
N THR A 160 -2.43 1.08 -7.17
CA THR A 160 -2.36 2.29 -7.99
C THR A 160 -2.26 3.52 -7.11
N PHE A 161 -1.19 4.27 -7.31
CA PHE A 161 -0.97 5.58 -6.75
C PHE A 161 -1.33 6.64 -7.78
N ARG A 162 -1.74 7.81 -7.30
CA ARG A 162 -2.08 8.97 -8.16
C ARG A 162 -3.20 8.68 -9.17
N ARG A 163 -4.21 7.91 -8.76
CA ARG A 163 -5.51 7.74 -9.46
C ARG A 163 -6.59 8.55 -8.76
N PHE A 164 -6.39 9.87 -8.66
CA PHE A 164 -7.39 10.75 -8.05
C PHE A 164 -8.21 11.45 -9.13
N TRP A 165 -9.53 11.29 -9.06
CA TRP A 165 -10.52 12.09 -9.81
C TRP A 165 -10.35 13.61 -9.56
N ALA A 166 -9.76 13.99 -8.42
CA ALA A 166 -9.46 15.39 -8.08
C ALA A 166 -8.30 16.00 -8.89
N LEU A 167 -7.51 15.19 -9.61
CA LEU A 167 -6.47 15.70 -10.52
C LEU A 167 -7.03 16.06 -11.90
N ASP A 168 -8.31 15.79 -12.20
CA ASP A 168 -8.95 16.23 -13.45
C ASP A 168 -9.28 17.74 -13.45
N GLY A 169 -8.98 18.46 -12.36
CA GLY A 169 -9.09 19.93 -12.23
C GLY A 169 -7.88 20.71 -12.76
N GLN A 170 -7.55 21.85 -12.16
CA GLN A 170 -6.36 22.63 -12.53
C GLN A 170 -5.07 21.88 -12.16
N ILE A 171 -4.57 21.08 -13.11
CA ILE A 171 -3.27 20.41 -13.01
C ILE A 171 -2.17 21.47 -13.06
N THR A 172 -1.48 21.70 -11.94
CA THR A 172 -0.21 22.43 -11.94
C THR A 172 0.90 21.47 -12.38
N ASP A 173 0.92 21.21 -13.69
CA ASP A 173 1.78 20.22 -14.30
C ASP A 173 3.26 20.52 -13.98
N ARG A 174 3.93 19.60 -13.29
CA ARG A 174 5.35 19.70 -12.95
C ARG A 174 6.08 18.43 -13.36
N PRO A 175 7.39 18.49 -13.62
CA PRO A 175 8.16 17.28 -13.87
C PRO A 175 8.22 16.39 -12.63
N PHE A 176 8.44 15.10 -12.84
CA PHE A 176 8.91 14.22 -11.77
C PHE A 176 10.25 14.73 -11.22
N PRO A 177 10.52 14.57 -9.92
CA PRO A 177 11.78 15.02 -9.37
C PRO A 177 12.92 14.08 -9.82
N ASN A 178 14.13 14.63 -9.95
CA ASN A 178 15.30 13.88 -10.45
C ASN A 178 15.97 13.02 -9.36
N HIS A 179 15.19 12.20 -8.65
CA HIS A 179 15.67 11.21 -7.69
C HIS A 179 14.63 10.09 -7.55
N ASN A 180 15.00 9.03 -6.83
CA ASN A 180 14.09 7.92 -6.58
C ASN A 180 12.94 8.38 -5.68
N LEU A 181 11.71 8.14 -6.14
CA LEU A 181 10.52 8.19 -5.32
C LEU A 181 10.40 6.86 -4.57
N VAL A 182 9.98 6.92 -3.31
CA VAL A 182 9.79 5.75 -2.44
C VAL A 182 8.33 5.63 -2.07
N PHE A 183 7.80 4.42 -2.18
CA PHE A 183 6.41 4.07 -1.91
C PHE A 183 6.36 2.93 -0.91
N ASP A 184 5.46 3.07 0.07
CA ASP A 184 5.16 1.99 1.01
C ASP A 184 4.22 0.97 0.35
N LEU A 185 4.69 -0.27 0.26
CA LEU A 185 3.96 -1.40 -0.33
C LEU A 185 3.55 -2.44 0.73
N THR A 186 3.62 -2.10 2.03
CA THR A 186 3.36 -3.02 3.15
C THR A 186 2.00 -3.71 3.06
N ASN A 187 0.98 -3.02 2.56
CA ASN A 187 -0.35 -3.61 2.35
C ASN A 187 -0.38 -4.74 1.30
N GLY A 188 0.71 -4.96 0.56
CA GLY A 188 0.86 -6.04 -0.42
C GLY A 188 1.90 -7.10 -0.07
N ALA A 189 2.46 -7.06 1.15
CA ALA A 189 3.44 -8.01 1.63
C ALA A 189 3.02 -9.48 1.42
N GLU A 190 1.77 -9.83 1.76
CA GLU A 190 1.23 -11.19 1.65
C GLU A 190 1.23 -11.73 0.21
N TYR A 191 1.12 -10.85 -0.79
CA TYR A 191 1.16 -11.25 -2.20
C TYR A 191 2.60 -11.41 -2.69
N PHE A 192 3.55 -10.66 -2.13
CA PHE A 192 4.97 -10.88 -2.41
C PHE A 192 5.45 -12.22 -1.85
N ASP A 193 4.87 -12.75 -0.78
CA ASP A 193 5.18 -14.12 -0.30
C ASP A 193 4.82 -15.23 -1.31
N GLN A 194 3.87 -14.95 -2.21
CA GLN A 194 3.31 -15.91 -3.16
C GLN A 194 3.98 -15.86 -4.55
N THR A 195 4.91 -14.93 -4.78
CA THR A 195 5.55 -14.74 -6.09
C THR A 195 6.99 -14.25 -5.96
N ASP A 196 7.84 -14.64 -6.92
CA ASP A 196 9.20 -14.14 -7.09
C ASP A 196 9.29 -13.01 -8.13
N THR A 197 8.16 -12.42 -8.54
CA THR A 197 8.14 -11.34 -9.53
C THR A 197 7.36 -10.14 -9.03
N ALA A 198 7.78 -8.97 -9.48
CA ALA A 198 7.02 -7.74 -9.29
C ALA A 198 7.11 -6.89 -10.55
N PHE A 199 6.15 -6.00 -10.71
CA PHE A 199 6.15 -5.04 -11.80
C PHE A 199 5.79 -3.65 -11.32
N PHE A 200 6.19 -2.71 -12.14
CA PHE A 200 5.82 -1.32 -12.05
C PHE A 200 5.26 -0.89 -13.40
N SER A 201 4.20 -0.08 -13.39
CA SER A 201 3.65 0.50 -14.60
C SER A 201 3.33 1.98 -14.47
N CYS A 202 3.48 2.67 -15.59
CA CYS A 202 3.04 4.04 -15.80
C CYS A 202 2.04 4.09 -16.94
N LEU A 203 0.96 4.85 -16.76
CA LEU A 203 -0.01 5.14 -17.81
C LEU A 203 -0.20 6.65 -17.90
N ASP A 204 0.12 7.23 -19.06
CA ASP A 204 -0.23 8.61 -19.35
C ASP A 204 -1.73 8.71 -19.66
N ARG A 205 -2.41 9.62 -18.96
CA ARG A 205 -3.85 9.85 -19.03
C ARG A 205 -4.23 11.00 -19.93
N LYS A 206 -3.27 11.74 -20.49
CA LYS A 206 -3.54 12.89 -21.35
C LYS A 206 -2.85 12.77 -22.69
N LYS A 207 -3.60 13.04 -23.75
CA LYS A 207 -3.07 13.10 -25.12
C LYS A 207 -2.54 14.50 -25.40
N ASP A 208 -1.24 14.69 -25.23
CA ASP A 208 -0.62 16.00 -25.41
C ASP A 208 0.80 15.96 -25.98
N LYS A 209 1.22 14.80 -26.52
CA LYS A 209 2.52 14.55 -27.13
C LYS A 209 3.70 14.62 -26.15
N LYS A 210 3.46 14.76 -24.85
CA LYS A 210 4.50 14.60 -23.84
C LYS A 210 4.74 13.11 -23.63
N THR A 211 6.01 12.78 -23.42
CA THR A 211 6.47 11.42 -23.18
C THR A 211 7.49 11.44 -22.06
N GLY A 212 7.88 10.25 -21.61
CA GLY A 212 8.78 10.10 -20.49
C GLY A 212 9.45 8.75 -20.44
N THR A 213 10.04 8.43 -19.30
CA THR A 213 10.72 7.16 -19.07
C THR A 213 10.52 6.66 -17.66
N ILE A 214 10.56 5.33 -17.53
CA ILE A 214 10.87 4.64 -16.28
C ILE A 214 12.36 4.34 -16.36
N ASP A 215 13.17 4.98 -15.52
CA ASP A 215 14.64 4.82 -15.54
C ASP A 215 15.13 3.80 -14.50
N PHE A 216 14.34 3.62 -13.44
CA PHE A 216 14.67 2.70 -12.36
C PHE A 216 13.40 2.20 -11.70
N PHE A 217 13.39 0.93 -11.32
CA PHE A 217 12.35 0.32 -10.51
C PHE A 217 13.00 -0.70 -9.56
N SER A 218 12.62 -0.69 -8.28
CA SER A 218 12.96 -1.76 -7.34
C SER A 218 11.82 -2.08 -6.38
N VAL A 219 11.80 -3.30 -5.86
CA VAL A 219 11.03 -3.68 -4.67
C VAL A 219 11.99 -4.27 -3.66
N GLU A 220 11.82 -3.82 -2.42
CA GLU A 220 12.42 -4.39 -1.22
C GLU A 220 11.29 -4.95 -0.37
N TYR A 221 11.42 -6.20 0.10
CA TYR A 221 10.43 -6.84 0.96
C TYR A 221 11.12 -7.85 1.88
N GLY A 222 11.11 -7.59 3.19
CA GLY A 222 11.92 -8.36 4.14
C GLY A 222 13.40 -8.35 3.74
N SER A 223 14.01 -9.52 3.52
CA SER A 223 15.39 -9.65 3.03
C SER A 223 15.49 -9.69 1.49
N ARG A 224 14.38 -9.58 0.78
CA ARG A 224 14.29 -9.72 -0.68
C ARG A 224 14.43 -8.38 -1.35
N TYR A 225 15.26 -8.34 -2.38
CA TYR A 225 15.49 -7.15 -3.17
C TYR A 225 15.58 -7.51 -4.65
N GLY A 226 14.77 -6.84 -5.45
CA GLY A 226 14.78 -6.94 -6.91
C GLY A 226 14.78 -5.55 -7.51
N TYR A 227 15.51 -5.36 -8.61
CA TYR A 227 15.54 -4.08 -9.30
C TYR A 227 15.72 -4.23 -10.81
N SER A 228 15.38 -3.17 -11.53
CA SER A 228 15.64 -2.97 -12.95
C SER A 228 16.11 -1.53 -13.15
N SER A 229 17.22 -1.38 -13.85
CA SER A 229 17.72 -0.11 -14.37
C SER A 229 17.49 0.03 -15.89
N GLN A 230 16.66 -0.83 -16.47
CA GLN A 230 16.33 -0.75 -17.88
C GLN A 230 15.40 0.44 -18.10
N THR A 231 15.82 1.38 -18.96
CA THR A 231 14.98 2.48 -19.38
C THR A 231 13.82 1.97 -20.24
N VAL A 232 12.59 2.23 -19.78
CA VAL A 232 11.36 1.93 -20.52
C VAL A 232 10.69 3.23 -20.91
N LYS A 233 10.36 3.40 -22.19
CA LYS A 233 9.64 4.60 -22.66
C LYS A 233 8.21 4.61 -22.14
N ILE A 234 7.77 5.75 -21.65
CA ILE A 234 6.39 6.07 -21.36
C ILE A 234 5.81 6.74 -22.62
N PRO A 235 4.96 6.04 -23.39
CA PRO A 235 4.32 6.63 -24.56
C PRO A 235 3.26 7.66 -24.16
N ASP A 236 2.98 8.58 -25.08
CA ASP A 236 1.87 9.53 -24.95
C ASP A 236 0.55 8.78 -24.99
N TYR A 237 -0.27 8.99 -23.95
CA TYR A 237 -1.66 8.59 -23.81
C TYR A 237 -2.04 7.11 -23.99
N GLY A 238 -2.71 6.56 -22.97
CA GLY A 238 -3.56 5.37 -23.12
C GLY A 238 -2.81 4.03 -23.26
N ILE A 239 -1.48 4.06 -23.35
CA ILE A 239 -0.63 2.86 -23.40
C ILE A 239 0.21 2.80 -22.14
N ALA A 240 0.09 1.69 -21.40
CA ALA A 240 0.86 1.48 -20.19
C ALA A 240 2.29 1.02 -20.51
N ALA A 241 3.29 1.69 -19.94
CA ALA A 241 4.67 1.25 -19.92
C ALA A 241 4.92 0.36 -18.70
N TYR A 242 5.67 -0.73 -18.87
CA TYR A 242 5.94 -1.70 -17.80
C TYR A 242 7.43 -1.90 -17.59
N SER A 243 7.87 -1.84 -16.34
CA SER A 243 9.15 -2.39 -15.90
C SER A 243 8.88 -3.59 -14.99
N LYS A 244 9.66 -4.65 -15.15
CA LYS A 244 9.48 -5.92 -14.42
C LYS A 244 10.77 -6.28 -13.72
N ILE A 245 10.65 -6.92 -12.57
CA ILE A 245 11.79 -7.43 -11.81
C ILE A 245 11.49 -8.84 -11.33
N VAL A 246 12.57 -9.60 -11.18
CA VAL A 246 12.56 -10.76 -10.29
C VAL A 246 12.82 -10.21 -8.88
N LEU A 247 11.94 -10.53 -7.95
CA LEU A 247 12.10 -10.35 -6.52
C LEU A 247 12.51 -11.72 -5.95
N PRO A 248 13.79 -12.09 -6.07
CA PRO A 248 14.23 -13.43 -5.70
C PRO A 248 13.86 -13.67 -4.24
N PHE A 249 13.41 -14.87 -3.95
CA PHE A 249 13.44 -15.33 -2.57
C PHE A 249 14.90 -15.37 -2.15
N THR A 250 15.26 -14.56 -1.15
CA THR A 250 16.56 -14.61 -0.51
C THR A 250 16.57 -15.86 0.35
N PHE A 251 16.72 -17.01 -0.30
CA PHE A 251 17.18 -18.22 0.35
C PHE A 251 18.62 -17.91 0.71
N GLY A 252 18.87 -17.54 1.96
CA GLY A 252 20.14 -16.93 2.38
C GLY A 252 21.31 -17.73 1.86
N THR A 253 22.01 -17.22 0.84
CA THR A 253 22.91 -17.98 -0.03
C THR A 253 22.30 -19.33 -0.47
N GLN A 254 22.23 -19.60 -1.78
CA GLN A 254 22.51 -20.98 -2.15
C GLN A 254 23.84 -21.29 -1.48
N GLY A 255 23.84 -22.10 -0.43
CA GLY A 255 25.07 -22.68 0.04
C GLY A 255 25.62 -23.35 -1.20
N ARG A 256 26.67 -22.76 -1.81
CA ARG A 256 27.71 -23.63 -2.34
C ARG A 256 27.99 -24.55 -1.17
N PRO A 257 27.76 -25.87 -1.30
CA PRO A 257 27.96 -26.76 -0.18
C PRO A 257 29.36 -26.49 0.33
N VAL A 258 29.47 -25.98 1.56
CA VAL A 258 30.80 -25.75 2.16
C VAL A 258 31.42 -27.12 2.52
N ASP A 259 30.65 -28.21 2.34
CA ASP A 259 31.02 -29.59 2.69
C ASP A 259 30.26 -30.71 1.91
N GLY A 260 29.64 -30.43 0.75
CA GLY A 260 29.36 -31.51 -0.24
C GLY A 260 27.96 -32.19 -0.27
N SER A 261 26.88 -31.40 -0.31
CA SER A 261 25.69 -31.55 -1.20
C SER A 261 24.30 -31.68 -0.54
N VAL A 262 23.37 -30.85 -1.05
CA VAL A 262 21.95 -31.18 -1.29
C VAL A 262 21.54 -30.50 -2.61
N ALA A 263 21.47 -31.26 -3.69
CA ALA A 263 20.79 -30.87 -4.92
C ALA A 263 19.67 -31.87 -5.18
N ALA A 264 18.49 -31.39 -5.60
CA ALA A 264 17.39 -32.27 -5.99
C ALA A 264 17.79 -32.93 -7.29
N SER A 265 17.97 -34.24 -7.29
CA SER A 265 18.32 -34.98 -8.51
C SER A 265 17.07 -35.25 -9.36
N ARG A 266 15.90 -35.41 -8.73
CA ARG A 266 14.63 -35.69 -9.41
C ARG A 266 13.43 -35.43 -8.49
N ALA A 267 12.37 -34.81 -9.01
CA ALA A 267 11.06 -34.79 -8.36
C ALA A 267 10.04 -35.48 -9.29
N SER A 268 9.19 -36.35 -8.74
CA SER A 268 8.17 -37.07 -9.51
C SER A 268 6.88 -37.20 -8.73
N TYR A 269 5.76 -37.32 -9.44
CA TYR A 269 4.45 -37.52 -8.87
C TYR A 269 3.84 -38.81 -9.42
N ARG A 270 3.47 -39.74 -8.55
CA ARG A 270 2.92 -41.06 -8.92
C ARG A 270 1.87 -41.47 -7.91
N ASN A 271 0.71 -41.93 -8.39
CA ASN A 271 -0.37 -42.51 -7.57
C ASN A 271 -0.78 -41.67 -6.34
N GLY A 272 -0.95 -40.35 -6.48
CA GLY A 272 -1.32 -39.50 -5.33
C GLY A 272 -0.15 -39.04 -4.46
N THR A 273 1.08 -39.43 -4.79
CA THR A 273 2.25 -39.23 -3.94
C THR A 273 3.34 -38.46 -4.67
N ALA A 274 3.83 -37.40 -4.04
CA ALA A 274 5.05 -36.71 -4.46
C ALA A 274 6.26 -37.45 -3.91
N HIS A 275 7.28 -37.62 -4.77
CA HIS A 275 8.57 -38.21 -4.45
C HIS A 275 9.65 -37.19 -4.79
N VAL A 276 10.48 -36.84 -3.81
CA VAL A 276 11.57 -35.88 -3.99
C VAL A 276 12.88 -36.57 -3.63
N ALA A 277 13.74 -36.77 -4.63
CA ALA A 277 15.06 -37.34 -4.46
C ALA A 277 16.11 -36.24 -4.22
N PHE A 278 16.99 -36.48 -3.25
CA PHE A 278 18.03 -35.55 -2.83
C PHE A 278 19.25 -36.32 -2.31
N ASN A 279 20.42 -35.71 -2.37
CA ASN A 279 21.63 -36.27 -1.74
C ASN A 279 21.86 -35.57 -0.40
N LEU A 280 22.40 -36.31 0.58
CA LEU A 280 22.91 -35.75 1.83
C LEU A 280 24.40 -36.03 1.97
N ALA A 281 25.16 -35.05 2.42
CA ALA A 281 26.57 -35.22 2.78
C ALA A 281 26.75 -36.07 4.06
N ALA A 282 25.81 -35.97 5.00
CA ALA A 282 25.83 -36.67 6.28
C ALA A 282 24.43 -37.12 6.69
N ARG A 283 24.34 -38.09 7.62
CA ARG A 283 23.05 -38.50 8.18
C ARG A 283 22.39 -37.33 8.90
N GLY A 284 21.07 -37.19 8.76
CA GLY A 284 20.35 -36.11 9.43
C GLY A 284 18.85 -36.13 9.17
N THR A 285 18.12 -35.35 9.97
CA THR A 285 16.68 -35.18 9.77
C THR A 285 16.42 -34.28 8.56
N VAL A 286 15.47 -34.68 7.73
CA VAL A 286 15.02 -33.92 6.57
C VAL A 286 13.52 -33.70 6.66
N GLN A 287 13.09 -32.47 6.48
CA GLN A 287 11.70 -32.08 6.47
C GLN A 287 11.31 -31.55 5.09
N ALA A 288 10.13 -31.93 4.62
CA ALA A 288 9.52 -31.38 3.42
C ALA A 288 8.19 -30.71 3.74
N ALA A 289 7.93 -29.57 3.10
CA ALA A 289 6.61 -28.98 2.97
C ALA A 289 6.23 -28.91 1.49
N PHE A 290 4.99 -29.27 1.16
CA PHE A 290 4.43 -29.19 -0.18
C PHE A 290 3.34 -28.14 -0.21
N PHE A 291 3.28 -27.40 -1.31
CA PHE A 291 2.36 -26.27 -1.51
C PHE A 291 1.56 -26.47 -2.79
N ASP A 292 0.30 -26.07 -2.79
CA ASP A 292 -0.50 -25.96 -4.02
C ASP A 292 -0.13 -24.70 -4.82
N ASP A 293 -0.82 -24.50 -5.95
CA ASP A 293 -0.68 -23.34 -6.84
C ASP A 293 -1.15 -22.02 -6.21
N LEU A 294 -1.88 -22.10 -5.10
CA LEU A 294 -2.28 -20.97 -4.25
C LEU A 294 -1.32 -20.75 -3.06
N GLY A 295 -0.20 -21.49 -3.00
CA GLY A 295 0.82 -21.36 -1.96
C GLY A 295 0.43 -21.93 -0.59
N ARG A 296 -0.72 -22.62 -0.47
CA ARG A 296 -1.16 -23.22 0.79
C ARG A 296 -0.39 -24.49 1.06
N THR A 297 0.05 -24.71 2.29
CA THR A 297 0.70 -25.98 2.66
C THR A 297 -0.33 -27.12 2.59
N VAL A 298 -0.09 -28.07 1.69
CA VAL A 298 -0.99 -29.20 1.44
C VAL A 298 -0.48 -30.52 1.99
N ALA A 299 0.82 -30.65 2.24
CA ALA A 299 1.40 -31.82 2.87
C ALA A 299 2.73 -31.48 3.56
N ARG A 300 3.09 -32.30 4.56
CA ARG A 300 4.39 -32.29 5.21
C ARG A 300 4.90 -33.73 5.33
N ALA A 301 6.21 -33.89 5.26
CA ALA A 301 6.84 -35.18 5.53
C ALA A 301 8.19 -34.95 6.20
N THR A 302 8.62 -35.93 7.00
CA THR A 302 9.88 -35.89 7.72
C THR A 302 10.51 -37.28 7.66
N THR A 303 11.82 -37.35 7.44
CA THR A 303 12.57 -38.60 7.46
C THR A 303 13.94 -38.42 8.11
N GLN A 304 14.54 -39.52 8.56
CA GLN A 304 15.97 -39.59 8.86
C GLN A 304 16.69 -40.02 7.59
N GLY A 305 17.41 -39.09 6.96
CA GLY A 305 18.19 -39.37 5.78
C GLY A 305 19.58 -39.91 6.11
N HIS A 306 20.13 -40.70 5.20
CA HIS A 306 21.49 -41.22 5.28
C HIS A 306 22.45 -40.46 4.35
N THR A 307 23.75 -40.60 4.55
CA THR A 307 24.74 -40.08 3.58
C THR A 307 24.49 -40.68 2.19
N GLY A 308 24.58 -39.86 1.14
CA GLY A 308 24.31 -40.25 -0.23
C GLY A 308 22.86 -40.01 -0.67
N PRO A 309 22.36 -40.77 -1.66
CA PRO A 309 21.03 -40.57 -2.24
C PRO A 309 19.90 -40.97 -1.31
N ASN A 310 18.90 -40.12 -1.17
CA ASN A 310 17.69 -40.33 -0.39
C ASN A 310 16.45 -39.98 -1.23
N GLU A 311 15.30 -40.47 -0.81
CA GLU A 311 13.99 -40.05 -1.31
C GLU A 311 13.05 -39.77 -0.14
N LEU A 312 12.29 -38.68 -0.23
CA LEU A 312 11.23 -38.34 0.71
C LEU A 312 9.92 -38.21 -0.05
N SER A 313 8.89 -38.85 0.49
CA SER A 313 7.59 -38.94 -0.15
C SER A 313 6.47 -38.42 0.74
N ALA A 314 5.47 -37.78 0.13
CA ALA A 314 4.26 -37.33 0.81
C ALA A 314 3.04 -37.45 -0.09
N ARG A 315 1.91 -37.90 0.50
CA ARG A 315 0.63 -37.94 -0.20
C ARG A 315 0.10 -36.53 -0.38
N LEU A 316 -0.27 -36.16 -1.61
CA LEU A 316 -0.87 -34.87 -1.92
C LEU A 316 -2.39 -35.01 -2.05
N PRO A 317 -3.17 -33.97 -1.69
CA PRO A 317 -4.63 -34.06 -1.65
C PRO A 317 -5.32 -34.10 -3.02
N GLY A 318 -4.64 -33.70 -4.11
CA GLY A 318 -5.22 -33.66 -5.46
C GLY A 318 -4.52 -34.61 -6.43
N SER A 319 -5.28 -35.19 -7.39
CA SER A 319 -4.72 -36.13 -8.37
C SER A 319 -4.01 -35.47 -9.57
N THR A 320 -4.13 -34.15 -9.72
CA THR A 320 -3.63 -33.34 -10.84
C THR A 320 -3.40 -31.91 -10.38
N GLY A 321 -2.29 -31.27 -10.76
CA GLY A 321 -2.00 -29.88 -10.39
C GLY A 321 -0.51 -29.53 -10.42
N VAL A 322 -0.19 -28.26 -10.17
CA VAL A 322 1.18 -27.82 -9.93
C VAL A 322 1.39 -27.71 -8.43
N TYR A 323 2.42 -28.38 -7.94
CA TYR A 323 2.81 -28.33 -6.54
C TYR A 323 4.24 -27.80 -6.42
N PHE A 324 4.53 -27.13 -5.32
CA PHE A 324 5.87 -26.71 -4.96
C PHE A 324 6.32 -27.48 -3.74
N TYR A 325 7.63 -27.69 -3.57
CA TYR A 325 8.15 -28.28 -2.35
C TYR A 325 9.34 -27.50 -1.81
N ARG A 326 9.50 -27.57 -0.49
CA ARG A 326 10.66 -27.07 0.25
C ARG A 326 11.21 -28.20 1.10
N LEU A 327 12.46 -28.57 0.86
CA LEU A 327 13.25 -29.50 1.68
C LEU A 327 14.18 -28.72 2.61
N VAL A 328 14.25 -29.14 3.87
CA VAL A 328 15.12 -28.57 4.91
C VAL A 328 15.87 -29.70 5.60
N SER A 329 17.21 -29.59 5.66
CA SER A 329 18.07 -30.50 6.44
C SER A 329 19.17 -29.71 7.13
N GLY A 330 19.16 -29.69 8.47
CA GLY A 330 20.05 -28.82 9.24
C GLY A 330 19.89 -27.35 8.81
N ALA A 331 20.98 -26.70 8.41
CA ALA A 331 20.98 -25.33 7.88
C ALA A 331 20.66 -25.24 6.38
N THR A 332 20.58 -26.37 5.67
CA THR A 332 20.41 -26.40 4.22
C THR A 332 18.93 -26.37 3.84
N THR A 333 18.55 -25.45 2.95
CA THR A 333 17.20 -25.35 2.39
C THR A 333 17.23 -25.47 0.87
N MET A 334 16.34 -26.29 0.32
CA MET A 334 16.18 -26.48 -1.11
C MET A 334 14.71 -26.38 -1.51
N THR A 335 14.41 -25.70 -2.61
CA THR A 335 13.04 -25.55 -3.12
C THR A 335 12.95 -25.97 -4.58
N GLY A 336 11.84 -26.58 -4.97
CA GLY A 336 11.61 -26.99 -6.35
C GLY A 336 10.13 -27.02 -6.74
N LYS A 337 9.89 -27.18 -8.05
CA LYS A 337 8.56 -27.31 -8.65
C LYS A 337 8.30 -28.77 -9.03
N LEU A 338 7.07 -29.24 -8.79
CA LEU A 338 6.58 -30.56 -9.15
C LEU A 338 5.29 -30.41 -9.98
N ALA A 339 5.30 -30.90 -11.21
CA ALA A 339 4.08 -30.99 -12.02
C ALA A 339 3.45 -32.38 -11.82
N ALA A 340 2.25 -32.42 -11.22
CA ALA A 340 1.41 -33.61 -11.19
C ALA A 340 0.57 -33.66 -12.47
N ILE A 341 1.11 -34.32 -13.49
CA ILE A 341 0.45 -34.58 -14.76
C ILE A 341 -0.22 -35.95 -14.64
N ARG A 342 -1.48 -36.07 -15.05
CA ARG A 342 -2.21 -37.35 -15.05
C ARG A 342 -1.73 -38.26 -16.18
#